data_AF-A0A2D5HB93-F1
#
_entry.id   AF-A0A2D5HB93-F1
#
_cell.length_a   1.000
_cell.length_b   1.000
_cell.length_c   1.000
_cell.angle_alpha   90.00
_cell.angle_beta   90.00
_cell.angle_gamma   90.00
#
_symmetry.space_group_name_H-M   'P 1'
#
loop_
_entity.id
_entity.type
_entity.pdbx_description
1 polymer ?
#
loop_
_entity_poly.entity_id
_entity_poly.type
_entity_poly.pdbx_seq_one_letter_code
_entity_poly.pdbx_strand_id
1 'polypeptide(L)' 'MGEPYYITTAISYPNGKPHIGHAYEAIAADVIARHRKAEGVDVRFQTG' A
#
# COMPACT_ATOMS: atom_id res chain seq x y z
N MET A 1 -19.11 10.56 5.01
CA MET A 1 -17.71 10.12 5.10
C MET A 1 -17.72 8.61 5.02
N GLY A 2 -16.95 8.02 4.11
CA GLY A 2 -16.85 6.54 3.99
C GLY A 2 -16.15 5.93 5.21
N GLU A 3 -16.31 4.63 5.42
CA GLU A 3 -15.59 3.90 6.47
C GLU A 3 -14.06 4.04 6.28
N PRO A 4 -13.27 4.16 7.36
CA PRO A 4 -11.82 4.20 7.25
C PRO A 4 -11.26 2.97 6.54
N TYR A 5 -10.32 3.19 5.62
CA TYR A 5 -9.73 2.14 4.80
C TYR A 5 -8.28 1.89 5.19
N TYR A 6 -7.95 0.66 5.58
CA TYR A 6 -6.60 0.25 5.92
C TYR A 6 -6.08 -0.75 4.89
N ILE A 7 -4.95 -0.43 4.26
CA ILE A 7 -4.26 -1.30 3.31
C ILE A 7 -2.81 -1.49 3.72
N THR A 8 -2.30 -2.71 3.52
CA THR A 8 -0.93 -3.09 3.88
C THR A 8 -0.24 -3.85 2.75
N THR A 9 1.10 -3.83 2.72
CA THR A 9 1.90 -4.81 1.98
C THR A 9 2.39 -5.92 2.92
N ALA A 10 2.93 -7.00 2.36
CA ALA A 10 3.84 -7.88 3.07
C ALA A 10 5.03 -7.10 3.64
N ILE A 11 5.66 -7.68 4.68
CA ILE A 11 6.92 -7.20 5.22
C ILE A 11 8.06 -7.81 4.40
N SER A 12 8.91 -6.96 3.83
CA SER A 12 10.00 -7.35 2.95
C SER A 12 11.18 -7.90 3.77
N TYR A 13 11.57 -9.14 3.51
CA TYR A 13 12.74 -9.72 4.16
C TYR A 13 14.03 -9.00 3.72
N PRO A 14 14.87 -8.49 4.64
CA PRO A 14 15.99 -7.63 4.30
C PRO A 14 17.23 -8.38 3.81
N ASN A 15 17.18 -9.71 3.73
CA ASN A 15 18.31 -10.56 3.34
C ASN A 15 18.57 -10.58 1.82
N GLY A 16 17.71 -9.95 1.02
CA GLY A 16 17.85 -9.85 -0.43
C GLY A 16 17.71 -8.41 -0.91
N LYS A 17 18.22 -8.14 -2.11
CA LYS A 17 17.98 -6.85 -2.78
C LYS A 17 16.49 -6.76 -3.17
N PRO A 18 15.86 -5.57 -3.07
CA PRO A 18 14.55 -5.35 -3.65
C PRO A 18 14.52 -5.73 -5.13
N HIS A 19 13.38 -6.25 -5.57
CA HIS A 19 13.15 -6.74 -6.93
C HIS A 19 11.73 -6.43 -7.37
N ILE A 20 11.39 -6.76 -8.62
CA ILE A 20 10.12 -6.35 -9.24
C ILE A 20 8.88 -6.76 -8.43
N GLY A 21 8.89 -7.93 -7.78
CA GLY A 21 7.81 -8.31 -6.85
C GLY A 21 7.56 -7.31 -5.71
N HIS A 22 8.61 -6.85 -5.02
CA HIS A 22 8.50 -5.83 -3.97
C HIS A 22 7.93 -4.52 -4.52
N ALA A 23 8.42 -4.09 -5.68
CA ALA A 23 7.96 -2.86 -6.32
C ALA A 23 6.50 -2.97 -6.77
N TYR A 24 6.11 -4.11 -7.36
CA TYR A 24 4.75 -4.36 -7.81
C TYR A 24 3.76 -4.27 -6.65
N GLU A 25 4.04 -4.94 -5.55
CA GLU A 25 3.16 -4.93 -4.37
C GLU A 25 3.05 -3.52 -3.77
N ALA A 26 4.18 -2.84 -3.54
CA ALA A 26 4.20 -1.49 -2.99
C ALA A 26 3.44 -0.48 -3.86
N ILE A 27 3.62 -0.53 -5.18
CA ILE A 27 2.97 0.37 -6.12
C ILE A 27 1.47 0.06 -6.23
N ALA A 28 1.08 -1.22 -6.29
CA ALA A 28 -0.32 -1.60 -6.35
C ALA A 28 -1.08 -1.11 -5.10
N ALA A 29 -0.50 -1.30 -3.91
CA ALA A 29 -1.08 -0.80 -2.66
C ALA A 29 -1.15 0.74 -2.62
N ASP A 30 -0.11 1.43 -3.09
CA ASP A 30 -0.09 2.90 -3.19
C ASP A 30 -1.18 3.43 -4.15
N VAL A 31 -1.37 2.81 -5.31
CA VAL A 31 -2.42 3.19 -6.28
C VAL A 31 -3.81 3.04 -5.65
N ILE A 32 -4.08 1.93 -4.97
CA ILE A 32 -5.36 1.70 -4.29
C ILE A 32 -5.56 2.74 -3.18
N ALA A 33 -4.54 2.99 -2.36
CA ALA A 33 -4.60 3.98 -1.29
C ALA A 33 -4.89 5.39 -1.82
N ARG A 34 -4.23 5.81 -2.91
CA ARG A 34 -4.46 7.10 -3.56
C ARG A 34 -5.85 7.21 -4.18
N HIS A 35 -6.33 6.15 -4.81
CA HIS A 35 -7.67 6.13 -5.39
C HIS A 35 -8.74 6.32 -4.31
N ARG A 36 -8.65 5.57 -3.20
CA ARG A 36 -9.56 5.73 -2.05
C ARG A 36 -9.48 7.12 -1.42
N LYS A 37 -8.28 7.70 -1.28
CA LYS A 37 -8.13 9.09 -0.79
C LYS A 37 -8.80 10.10 -1.73
N ALA A 38 -8.69 9.90 -3.05
CA ALA A 38 -9.34 10.77 -4.04
C ALA A 38 -10.87 10.72 -3.96
N GLU A 39 -11.44 9.61 -3.49
CA GLU A 39 -12.87 9.45 -3.18
C GLU A 39 -13.29 10.08 -1.83
N GLY A 40 -12.35 10.69 -1.09
CA GLY A 40 -12.62 11.30 0.21
C GLY A 40 -12.69 10.31 1.37
N VAL A 41 -12.14 9.11 1.22
CA VAL A 41 -12.02 8.10 2.29
C VAL A 41 -10.82 8.43 3.19
N ASP A 42 -10.96 8.22 4.50
CA ASP A 42 -9.83 8.25 5.43
C ASP A 42 -8.99 6.98 5.26
N VAL A 43 -7.73 7.12 4.86
CA VAL A 43 -6.88 6.00 4.43
C VAL A 43 -5.59 5.93 5.23
N ARG A 44 -5.36 4.76 5.84
CA ARG A 44 -4.05 4.33 6.34
C ARG A 44 -3.40 3.38 5.34
N PHE A 45 -2.19 3.67 4.92
CA PHE A 45 -1.34 2.75 4.15
C PHE A 45 -0.09 2.41 4.97
N GLN A 46 0.19 1.11 5.16
CA GLN A 46 1.37 0.62 5.87
C GLN A 46 2.17 -0.38 5.02
N THR A 47 3.49 -0.26 5.05
CA THR A 47 4.43 -1.15 4.35
C THR A 47 5.60 -1.47 5.29
N GLY A 48 6.42 -2.44 4.93
CA GLY A 48 7.58 -2.91 5.69
C GLY A 48 8.35 -3.95 4.92
#